data_AF-A0A662XXV8-F1
#
_entry.id   AF-A0A662XXV8-F1
#
_cell.length_a   1.000
_cell.length_b   1.000
_cell.length_c   1.000
_cell.angle_alpha   90.00
_cell.angle_beta   90.00
_cell.angle_gamma   90.00
#
_symmetry.space_group_name_H-M   'P 1'
#
loop_
_entity.id
_entity.type
_entity.pdbx_description
1 polymer ?
#
loop_
_entity_poly.entity_id
_entity_poly.type
_entity_poly.pdbx_seq_one_letter_code
_entity_poly.pdbx_strand_id
1 'polypeptide(L)'
;MNPFCRFYRTNAIDFCRQQVSVDMFLFSSMYTDVASIGSLSKYSAGQVYYYPAFNAERDGEKFSRELAHCLVRETSWEAVMRVRCTKGMRLANFYGNFFLRGPDLLALPTCNADSTFAVELTHSDALLTSSTISVQAGLLYTNSGGERRIRVHTVCIPVTKLFAELFRQVDQDALCNIMAKSALETALKTGLDSGRSRLQAQCADIVRAYRNSGAYGAKQPQGYQLHLPESLQLMPLYIMSLLKNSTLRGGTDLNVDERAFLQYEVCLNNMPVELSRVFIYPRMFALHNMPPEAGLPPADDQPTAEGSEGASAKSVVLPPVINLSIERLQCDGVFLLDDTLSIYLWVGRSAPPEFLTSLFGVPSMEGVDCKQLKLLAPHDDASRRIDAILSAIRAERLPYQNVVIMREGDPSEGRFFWKLVEDRASFSGGSYSYSEYLGQISRLSLAGGTGGR
;
A
#
# COMPACT_ATOMS: atom_id res chain seq x y z
N MET A 1 -16.08 1.18 -13.62
CA MET A 1 -15.62 1.15 -12.22
C MET A 1 -16.72 0.71 -11.26
N ASN A 2 -17.98 1.06 -11.48
CA ASN A 2 -19.08 0.48 -10.71
C ASN A 2 -19.55 -0.86 -11.29
N PRO A 3 -19.99 -1.82 -10.45
CA PRO A 3 -20.50 -3.10 -10.91
C PRO A 3 -21.71 -2.89 -11.82
N PHE A 4 -21.69 -3.53 -12.99
CA PHE A 4 -22.77 -3.42 -13.98
C PHE A 4 -24.05 -4.10 -13.48
N CYS A 5 -23.90 -5.24 -12.79
CA CYS A 5 -25.03 -6.05 -12.34
C CYS A 5 -25.13 -6.08 -10.81
N ARG A 6 -26.36 -5.92 -10.29
CA ARG A 6 -26.66 -6.05 -8.84
C ARG A 6 -26.58 -7.49 -8.34
N PHE A 7 -26.61 -8.48 -9.23
CA PHE A 7 -26.58 -9.91 -8.91
C PHE A 7 -25.46 -10.28 -7.94
N TYR A 8 -24.21 -9.88 -8.23
CA TYR A 8 -23.05 -10.21 -7.40
C TYR A 8 -23.15 -9.64 -5.99
N ARG A 9 -23.67 -8.41 -5.87
CA ARG A 9 -23.86 -7.78 -4.56
C ARG A 9 -24.98 -8.48 -3.77
N THR A 10 -26.10 -8.82 -4.39
CA THR A 10 -27.21 -9.52 -3.72
C THR A 10 -26.77 -10.90 -3.24
N ASN A 11 -26.11 -11.68 -4.10
CA ASN A 11 -25.62 -13.01 -3.72
C ASN A 11 -24.56 -12.96 -2.63
N ALA A 12 -23.68 -11.94 -2.62
CA ALA A 12 -22.71 -11.77 -1.54
C ALA A 12 -23.38 -11.61 -0.18
N ILE A 13 -24.52 -10.93 -0.14
CA ILE A 13 -25.31 -10.75 1.09
C ILE A 13 -25.91 -12.09 1.54
N ASP A 14 -26.43 -12.88 0.60
CA ASP A 14 -26.99 -14.19 0.90
C ASP A 14 -25.91 -15.20 1.34
N PHE A 15 -24.73 -15.16 0.72
CA PHE A 15 -23.56 -15.93 1.18
C PHE A 15 -23.13 -15.50 2.58
N CYS A 16 -23.09 -14.20 2.87
CA CYS A 16 -22.80 -13.72 4.21
C CYS A 16 -23.84 -14.18 5.24
N ARG A 17 -25.13 -14.32 4.87
CA ARG A 17 -26.16 -14.89 5.75
C ARG A 17 -25.92 -16.36 6.06
N GLN A 18 -25.41 -17.10 5.08
CA GLN A 18 -25.06 -18.52 5.19
C GLN A 18 -23.63 -18.76 5.71
N GLN A 19 -22.91 -17.71 6.10
CA GLN A 19 -21.52 -17.77 6.55
C GLN A 19 -20.56 -18.35 5.49
N VAL A 20 -20.83 -18.07 4.22
CA VAL A 20 -19.98 -18.43 3.09
C VAL A 20 -19.16 -17.21 2.65
N SER A 21 -17.86 -17.42 2.48
CA SER A 21 -16.91 -16.47 1.87
C SER A 21 -16.46 -16.96 0.51
N VAL A 22 -16.09 -16.03 -0.38
CA VAL A 22 -15.62 -16.36 -1.73
C VAL A 22 -14.29 -15.69 -2.01
N ASP A 23 -13.23 -16.50 -2.09
CA ASP A 23 -11.95 -16.11 -2.65
C ASP A 23 -11.92 -16.42 -4.15
N MET A 24 -11.40 -15.49 -4.97
CA MET A 24 -11.40 -15.62 -6.42
C MET A 24 -10.00 -15.53 -6.99
N PHE A 25 -9.62 -16.50 -7.82
CA PHE A 25 -8.41 -16.46 -8.64
C PHE A 25 -8.82 -16.25 -10.10
N LEU A 26 -8.55 -15.05 -10.62
CA LEU A 26 -8.98 -14.61 -11.94
C LEU A 26 -7.81 -14.65 -12.92
N PHE A 27 -7.87 -15.61 -13.85
CA PHE A 27 -6.92 -15.72 -14.97
C PHE A 27 -7.59 -15.17 -16.21
N SER A 28 -7.10 -14.06 -16.73
CA SER A 28 -7.68 -13.51 -17.95
C SER A 28 -6.69 -12.79 -18.84
N SER A 29 -6.73 -13.12 -20.13
CA SER A 29 -6.02 -12.41 -21.19
C SER A 29 -6.85 -11.28 -21.82
N MET A 30 -8.15 -11.21 -21.50
CA MET A 30 -9.13 -10.31 -22.10
C MET A 30 -9.91 -9.56 -21.00
N TYR A 31 -10.73 -8.59 -21.41
CA TYR A 31 -11.59 -7.88 -20.45
C TYR A 31 -12.57 -8.84 -19.76
N THR A 32 -12.66 -8.78 -18.43
CA THR A 32 -13.43 -9.71 -17.57
C THR A 32 -14.39 -9.00 -16.63
N ASP A 33 -14.36 -7.67 -16.56
CA ASP A 33 -15.15 -6.87 -15.61
C ASP A 33 -14.91 -7.30 -14.15
N VAL A 34 -13.66 -7.21 -13.74
CA VAL A 34 -13.22 -7.48 -12.35
C VAL A 34 -14.00 -6.62 -11.35
N ALA A 35 -14.51 -5.46 -11.78
CA ALA A 35 -15.30 -4.59 -10.93
C ALA A 35 -16.65 -5.19 -10.51
N SER A 36 -17.34 -5.87 -11.42
CA SER A 36 -18.58 -6.57 -11.09
C SER A 36 -18.33 -7.81 -10.25
N ILE A 37 -17.37 -8.63 -10.67
CA ILE A 37 -17.10 -9.94 -10.07
C ILE A 37 -16.47 -9.80 -8.67
N GLY A 38 -15.51 -8.88 -8.51
CA GLY A 38 -14.82 -8.63 -7.24
C GLY A 38 -15.73 -8.08 -6.13
N SER A 39 -16.90 -7.55 -6.48
CA SER A 39 -17.92 -7.17 -5.49
C SER A 39 -18.38 -8.37 -4.65
N LEU A 40 -18.38 -9.59 -5.21
CA LEU A 40 -18.78 -10.80 -4.49
C LEU A 40 -17.82 -11.10 -3.34
N SER A 41 -16.51 -11.15 -3.61
CA SER A 41 -15.47 -11.37 -2.61
C SER A 41 -15.42 -10.25 -1.58
N LYS A 42 -15.57 -8.99 -2.01
CA LYS A 42 -15.58 -7.81 -1.12
C LYS A 42 -16.62 -7.92 0.00
N TYR A 43 -17.87 -8.21 -0.36
CA TYR A 43 -18.99 -8.26 0.59
C TYR A 43 -19.10 -9.60 1.34
N SER A 44 -18.45 -10.65 0.84
CA SER A 44 -18.39 -11.96 1.51
C SER A 44 -17.16 -12.14 2.41
N ALA A 45 -16.34 -11.10 2.59
CA ALA A 45 -15.09 -11.10 3.37
C ALA A 45 -13.96 -11.99 2.80
N GLY A 46 -13.98 -12.22 1.48
CA GLY A 46 -12.91 -12.90 0.75
C GLY A 46 -11.91 -11.95 0.10
N GLN A 47 -11.07 -12.48 -0.78
CA GLN A 47 -10.01 -11.80 -1.53
C GLN A 47 -10.12 -12.12 -3.03
N VAL A 48 -9.57 -11.25 -3.87
CA VAL A 48 -9.54 -11.41 -5.32
C VAL A 48 -8.10 -11.34 -5.77
N TYR A 49 -7.61 -12.39 -6.41
CA TYR A 49 -6.31 -12.48 -7.04
C TYR A 49 -6.48 -12.34 -8.55
N TYR A 50 -5.71 -11.47 -9.19
CA TYR A 50 -5.82 -11.22 -10.63
C TYR A 50 -4.48 -11.46 -11.34
N TYR A 51 -4.52 -12.31 -12.36
CA TYR A 51 -3.38 -12.66 -13.20
C TYR A 51 -3.68 -12.28 -14.66
N PRO A 52 -3.27 -11.07 -15.10
CA PRO A 52 -3.47 -10.64 -16.48
C PRO A 52 -2.56 -11.42 -17.42
N ALA A 53 -3.14 -11.96 -18.50
CA ALA A 53 -2.46 -12.76 -19.52
C ALA A 53 -1.56 -13.85 -18.90
N PHE A 54 -2.16 -14.70 -18.05
CA PHE A 54 -1.48 -15.74 -17.32
C PHE A 54 -0.64 -16.64 -18.24
N ASN A 55 0.64 -16.80 -17.89
CA ASN A 55 1.51 -17.78 -18.50
C ASN A 55 2.09 -18.67 -17.40
N ALA A 56 1.92 -19.99 -17.53
CA ALA A 56 2.38 -20.96 -16.54
C ALA A 56 3.88 -20.86 -16.24
N GLU A 57 4.71 -20.53 -17.24
CA GLU A 57 6.15 -20.39 -17.04
C GLU A 57 6.50 -19.12 -16.23
N ARG A 58 5.74 -18.04 -16.38
CA ARG A 58 6.01 -16.74 -15.74
C ARG A 58 5.34 -16.63 -14.37
N ASP A 59 4.05 -16.92 -14.32
CA ASP A 59 3.18 -16.65 -13.17
C ASP A 59 2.83 -17.92 -12.37
N GLY A 60 3.21 -19.11 -12.86
CA GLY A 60 2.86 -20.37 -12.22
C GLY A 60 3.38 -20.46 -10.79
N GLU A 61 4.60 -19.98 -10.53
CA GLU A 61 5.17 -19.94 -9.18
C GLU A 61 4.39 -18.98 -8.27
N LYS A 62 4.04 -17.80 -8.77
CA LYS A 62 3.23 -16.81 -8.04
C LYS A 62 1.89 -17.39 -7.63
N PHE A 63 1.17 -17.94 -8.60
CA PHE A 63 -0.13 -18.57 -8.35
C PHE A 63 -0.01 -19.73 -7.35
N SER A 64 0.98 -20.62 -7.53
CA SER A 64 1.17 -21.76 -6.63
C SER A 64 1.43 -21.32 -5.18
N ARG A 65 2.27 -20.30 -4.97
CA ARG A 65 2.57 -19.77 -3.64
C ARG A 65 1.39 -19.03 -3.03
N GLU A 66 0.68 -18.21 -3.81
CA GLU A 66 -0.50 -17.48 -3.32
C GLU A 66 -1.66 -18.43 -2.99
N LEU A 67 -1.86 -19.47 -3.80
CA LEU A 67 -2.84 -20.51 -3.51
C LEU A 67 -2.45 -21.31 -2.26
N ALA A 68 -1.19 -21.73 -2.14
CA ALA A 68 -0.71 -22.43 -0.96
C ALA A 68 -0.88 -21.59 0.31
N HIS A 69 -0.55 -20.29 0.25
CA HIS A 69 -0.78 -19.36 1.36
C HIS A 69 -2.25 -19.24 1.71
N CYS A 70 -3.13 -19.07 0.72
CA CYS A 70 -4.57 -18.98 0.91
C CYS A 70 -5.16 -20.22 1.62
N LEU A 71 -4.61 -21.40 1.34
CA LEU A 71 -5.03 -22.67 1.94
C LEU A 71 -4.43 -22.93 3.33
N VAL A 72 -3.21 -22.46 3.60
CA VAL A 72 -2.46 -22.76 4.84
C VAL A 72 -2.64 -21.67 5.91
N ARG A 73 -2.97 -20.44 5.51
CA ARG A 73 -3.11 -19.30 6.44
C ARG A 73 -4.14 -19.57 7.54
N GLU A 74 -3.89 -18.97 8.71
CA GLU A 74 -4.85 -19.00 9.81
C GLU A 74 -6.15 -18.30 9.38
N THR A 75 -7.24 -19.07 9.37
CA THR A 75 -8.56 -18.62 8.96
C THR A 75 -9.55 -18.87 10.08
N SER A 76 -10.28 -17.81 10.42
CA SER A 76 -11.33 -17.81 11.42
C SER A 76 -12.69 -17.87 10.73
N TRP A 77 -13.59 -18.71 11.22
CA TRP A 77 -14.89 -18.99 10.62
C TRP A 77 -16.03 -18.35 11.40
N GLU A 78 -17.11 -18.00 10.70
CA GLU A 78 -18.34 -17.41 11.27
C GLU A 78 -18.04 -16.24 12.20
N ALA A 79 -17.11 -15.39 11.75
CA ALA A 79 -16.56 -14.32 12.56
C ALA A 79 -17.48 -13.10 12.59
N VAL A 80 -17.56 -12.48 13.75
CA VAL A 80 -18.29 -11.23 13.95
C VAL A 80 -17.41 -10.30 14.76
N MET A 81 -17.11 -9.14 14.18
CA MET A 81 -16.32 -8.11 14.85
C MET A 81 -17.22 -6.97 15.30
N ARG A 82 -17.02 -6.55 16.55
CA ARG A 82 -17.67 -5.36 17.11
C ARG A 82 -16.62 -4.44 17.69
N VAL A 83 -16.62 -3.20 17.21
CA VAL A 83 -15.75 -2.14 17.72
C VAL A 83 -16.56 -1.28 18.70
N ARG A 84 -15.98 -0.96 19.85
CA ARG A 84 -16.55 -0.09 20.87
C ARG A 84 -15.57 1.03 21.16
N CYS A 85 -16.08 2.22 21.42
CA CYS A 85 -15.29 3.38 21.82
C CYS A 85 -15.88 4.00 23.09
N THR A 86 -15.07 4.82 23.75
CA THR A 86 -15.46 5.55 24.96
C THR A 86 -16.60 6.54 24.66
N LYS A 87 -17.47 6.78 25.64
CA LYS A 87 -18.57 7.75 25.52
C LYS A 87 -18.03 9.12 25.11
N GLY A 88 -18.67 9.76 24.14
CA GLY A 88 -18.22 11.01 23.52
C GLY A 88 -17.49 10.81 22.18
N MET A 89 -17.14 9.57 21.84
CA MET A 89 -16.68 9.16 20.51
C MET A 89 -17.80 8.46 19.74
N ARG A 90 -17.75 8.56 18.41
CA ARG A 90 -18.59 7.82 17.47
C ARG A 90 -17.71 7.17 16.41
N LEU A 91 -18.08 5.95 16.02
CA LEU A 91 -17.53 5.28 14.85
C LEU A 91 -18.22 5.84 13.60
N ALA A 92 -17.47 6.53 12.74
CA ALA A 92 -18.02 7.24 11.59
C ALA A 92 -18.08 6.34 10.36
N ASN A 93 -16.93 5.78 9.95
CA ASN A 93 -16.79 4.97 8.75
C ASN A 93 -15.93 3.73 9.05
N PHE A 94 -16.19 2.66 8.31
CA PHE A 94 -15.44 1.42 8.35
C PHE A 94 -14.94 1.11 6.93
N TYR A 95 -13.68 0.70 6.83
CA TYR A 95 -13.02 0.30 5.59
C TYR A 95 -12.44 -1.11 5.78
N GLY A 96 -12.71 -2.02 4.85
CA GLY A 96 -12.39 -3.44 4.98
C GLY A 96 -13.35 -4.36 4.22
N ASN A 97 -12.92 -5.60 3.99
CA ASN A 97 -13.76 -6.62 3.33
C ASN A 97 -14.69 -7.20 4.38
N PHE A 98 -15.91 -6.70 4.43
CA PHE A 98 -16.92 -7.14 5.38
C PHE A 98 -18.32 -6.82 4.88
N PHE A 99 -19.31 -7.42 5.56
CA PHE A 99 -20.69 -7.02 5.44
C PHE A 99 -21.16 -6.32 6.73
N LEU A 100 -21.70 -5.11 6.60
CA LEU A 100 -22.21 -4.36 7.75
C LEU A 100 -23.64 -4.82 8.07
N ARG A 101 -23.87 -5.50 9.20
CA ARG A 101 -25.22 -5.91 9.65
C ARG A 101 -25.91 -4.87 10.54
N GLY A 102 -25.15 -3.90 11.08
CA GLY A 102 -25.63 -2.80 11.90
C GLY A 102 -24.54 -1.73 12.05
N PRO A 103 -24.78 -0.61 12.75
CA PRO A 103 -23.85 0.52 12.78
C PRO A 103 -22.46 0.15 13.30
N ASP A 104 -22.37 -0.79 14.26
CA ASP A 104 -21.10 -1.18 14.89
C ASP A 104 -20.76 -2.67 14.72
N LEU A 105 -21.50 -3.39 13.87
CA LEU A 105 -21.40 -4.85 13.76
C LEU A 105 -20.96 -5.28 12.35
N LEU A 106 -19.73 -5.76 12.29
CA LEU A 106 -19.07 -6.25 11.08
C LEU A 106 -19.27 -7.77 11.03
N ALA A 107 -20.00 -8.26 10.04
CA ALA A 107 -20.14 -9.67 9.75
C ALA A 107 -19.04 -10.11 8.78
N LEU A 108 -18.30 -11.13 9.18
CA LEU A 108 -17.11 -11.65 8.51
C LEU A 108 -17.27 -13.17 8.42
N PRO A 109 -17.87 -13.71 7.34
CA PRO A 109 -17.99 -15.16 7.16
C PRO A 109 -16.65 -15.89 7.37
N THR A 110 -15.58 -15.30 6.85
CA THR A 110 -14.18 -15.66 7.12
C THR A 110 -13.40 -14.43 7.54
N CYS A 111 -12.45 -14.59 8.45
CA CYS A 111 -11.45 -13.58 8.78
C CYS A 111 -10.07 -14.23 8.74
N ASN A 112 -9.16 -13.68 7.94
CA ASN A 112 -7.84 -14.25 7.71
C ASN A 112 -6.78 -13.45 8.46
N ALA A 113 -5.58 -14.00 8.62
CA ALA A 113 -4.44 -13.29 9.21
C ALA A 113 -4.08 -11.99 8.45
N ASP A 114 -4.28 -11.97 7.13
CA ASP A 114 -3.95 -10.83 6.26
C ASP A 114 -5.07 -9.77 6.19
N SER A 115 -6.22 -10.03 6.82
CA SER A 115 -7.37 -9.12 6.77
C SER A 115 -7.12 -7.88 7.63
N THR A 116 -7.02 -6.71 6.99
CA THR A 116 -6.90 -5.42 7.69
C THR A 116 -8.24 -4.69 7.70
N PHE A 117 -8.58 -4.05 8.81
CA PHE A 117 -9.75 -3.18 8.92
C PHE A 117 -9.32 -1.79 9.39
N ALA A 118 -9.83 -0.74 8.77
CA ALA A 118 -9.62 0.64 9.22
C ALA A 118 -10.94 1.26 9.66
N VAL A 119 -10.93 1.97 10.78
CA VAL A 119 -12.12 2.56 11.38
C VAL A 119 -11.86 4.04 11.65
N GLU A 120 -12.74 4.89 11.12
CA GLU A 120 -12.69 6.33 11.34
C GLU A 120 -13.50 6.69 12.59
N LEU A 121 -12.87 7.44 13.49
CA LEU A 121 -13.45 7.89 14.76
C LEU A 121 -13.75 9.40 14.67
N THR A 122 -14.93 9.81 15.11
CA THR A 122 -15.32 11.21 15.21
C THR A 122 -15.76 11.55 16.63
N HIS A 123 -15.61 12.83 16.99
CA HIS A 123 -16.09 13.35 18.26
C HIS A 123 -17.62 13.53 18.16
N SER A 124 -18.39 12.89 19.04
CA SER A 124 -19.82 13.16 19.16
C SER A 124 -20.10 14.37 20.03
N ASP A 125 -19.28 14.56 21.06
CA ASP A 125 -19.44 15.60 22.07
C ASP A 125 -18.34 16.65 21.92
N ALA A 126 -18.67 17.92 22.16
CA ALA A 126 -17.72 19.04 22.01
C ALA A 126 -16.55 18.98 23.02
N LEU A 127 -16.76 18.32 24.16
CA LEU A 127 -15.77 18.17 25.24
C LEU A 127 -15.79 16.75 25.78
N LEU A 128 -14.64 16.07 25.70
CA LEU A 128 -14.43 14.80 26.38
C LEU A 128 -14.12 15.07 27.85
N THR A 129 -14.91 14.48 28.75
CA THR A 129 -14.66 14.54 30.19
C THR A 129 -13.61 13.51 30.64
N SER A 130 -13.31 12.51 29.81
CA SER A 130 -12.35 11.45 30.10
C SER A 130 -10.94 11.85 29.65
N SER A 131 -9.94 11.54 30.48
CA SER A 131 -8.52 11.77 30.18
C SER A 131 -7.95 10.81 29.13
N THR A 132 -8.65 9.70 28.86
CA THR A 132 -8.23 8.66 27.92
C THR A 132 -9.41 8.19 27.06
N ILE A 133 -9.18 8.03 25.76
CA ILE A 133 -10.10 7.36 24.84
C ILE A 133 -9.67 5.90 24.76
N SER A 134 -10.54 4.99 25.22
CA SER A 134 -10.39 3.55 25.02
C SER A 134 -11.18 3.11 23.79
N VAL A 135 -10.52 2.36 22.91
CA VAL A 135 -11.12 1.67 21.77
C VAL A 135 -10.91 0.17 21.97
N GLN A 136 -11.99 -0.60 21.86
CA GLN A 136 -11.96 -2.04 22.02
C GLN A 136 -12.58 -2.73 20.81
N ALA A 137 -11.81 -3.56 20.13
CA ALA A 137 -12.28 -4.45 19.06
C ALA A 137 -12.42 -5.86 19.62
N GLY A 138 -13.64 -6.40 19.61
CA GLY A 138 -13.92 -7.78 19.96
C GLY A 138 -14.30 -8.58 18.72
N LEU A 139 -13.50 -9.59 18.39
CA LEU A 139 -13.73 -10.56 17.32
C LEU A 139 -14.20 -11.89 17.93
N LEU A 140 -15.45 -12.24 17.72
CA LEU A 140 -15.99 -13.56 18.06
C LEU A 140 -15.89 -14.45 16.82
N TYR A 141 -15.22 -15.59 16.91
CA TYR A 141 -15.01 -16.49 15.76
C TYR A 141 -14.92 -17.95 16.18
N THR A 142 -15.06 -18.85 15.21
CA THR A 142 -14.81 -20.28 15.37
C THR A 142 -13.47 -20.61 14.73
N ASN A 143 -12.55 -21.23 15.47
CA ASN A 143 -11.26 -21.65 14.92
C ASN A 143 -11.45 -22.90 14.04
N SER A 144 -10.48 -23.22 13.17
CA SER A 144 -10.51 -24.43 12.33
C SER A 144 -10.57 -25.74 13.13
N GLY A 145 -10.22 -25.71 14.42
CA GLY A 145 -10.42 -26.81 15.36
C GLY A 145 -11.84 -26.95 15.92
N GLY A 146 -12.79 -26.11 15.51
CA GLY A 146 -14.20 -26.16 15.95
C GLY A 146 -14.51 -25.43 17.26
N GLU A 147 -13.53 -24.78 17.87
CA GLU A 147 -13.72 -24.03 19.12
C GLU A 147 -14.21 -22.61 18.87
N ARG A 148 -15.23 -22.18 19.61
CA ARG A 148 -15.68 -20.79 19.61
C ARG A 148 -14.80 -19.95 20.56
N ARG A 149 -14.10 -18.96 20.02
CA ARG A 149 -13.16 -18.09 20.75
C ARG A 149 -13.52 -16.62 20.57
N ILE A 150 -13.09 -15.80 21.52
CA ILE A 150 -13.19 -14.34 21.44
C ILE A 150 -11.77 -13.78 21.52
N ARG A 151 -11.36 -13.02 20.50
CA ARG A 151 -10.13 -12.23 20.51
C ARG A 151 -10.49 -10.78 20.80
N VAL A 152 -9.86 -10.17 21.79
CA VAL A 152 -10.13 -8.79 22.20
C VAL A 152 -8.85 -7.99 22.11
N HIS A 153 -8.90 -6.88 21.37
CA HIS A 153 -7.84 -5.87 21.34
C HIS A 153 -8.37 -4.60 22.00
N THR A 154 -7.64 -4.09 22.99
CA THR A 154 -7.98 -2.83 23.67
C THR A 154 -6.80 -1.88 23.53
N VAL A 155 -7.05 -0.68 23.00
CA VAL A 155 -6.07 0.40 22.88
C VAL A 155 -6.58 1.60 23.66
N CYS A 156 -5.71 2.18 24.47
CA CYS A 156 -6.00 3.38 25.26
C CYS A 156 -5.14 4.53 24.75
N ILE A 157 -5.79 5.60 24.30
CA ILE A 157 -5.16 6.78 23.72
C ILE A 157 -5.34 7.95 24.69
N PRO A 158 -4.26 8.63 25.11
CA PRO A 158 -4.36 9.80 25.98
C PRO A 158 -4.98 11.00 25.24
N VAL A 159 -5.81 11.77 25.93
CA VAL A 159 -6.43 12.99 25.39
C VAL A 159 -5.60 14.21 25.78
N THR A 160 -5.19 15.01 24.79
CA THR A 160 -4.50 16.29 25.01
C THR A 160 -5.36 17.45 24.51
N LYS A 161 -5.19 18.62 25.14
CA LYS A 161 -5.76 19.91 24.71
C LYS A 161 -4.75 20.74 23.91
N LEU A 162 -3.48 20.33 23.89
CA LEU A 162 -2.39 21.04 23.22
C LEU A 162 -2.25 20.51 21.79
N PHE A 163 -2.51 21.37 20.80
CA PHE A 163 -2.35 21.00 19.39
C PHE A 163 -0.91 20.57 19.05
N ALA A 164 0.10 21.17 19.68
CA ALA A 164 1.51 20.83 19.42
C ALA A 164 1.83 19.36 19.76
N GLU A 165 1.27 18.84 20.86
CA GLU A 165 1.45 17.43 21.24
C GLU A 165 0.71 16.49 20.28
N LEU A 166 -0.49 16.87 19.85
CA LEU A 166 -1.26 16.12 18.85
C LEU A 166 -0.44 15.93 17.58
N PHE A 167 0.08 17.02 16.99
CA PHE A 167 0.84 16.95 15.75
C PHE A 167 2.12 16.12 15.87
N ARG A 168 2.79 16.12 17.03
CA ARG A 168 4.00 15.33 17.26
C ARG A 168 3.73 13.82 17.33
N GLN A 169 2.55 13.42 17.78
CA GLN A 169 2.17 12.01 17.96
C GLN A 169 1.43 11.41 16.75
N VAL A 170 1.27 12.16 15.66
CA VAL A 170 0.61 11.62 14.45
C VAL A 170 1.51 10.60 13.77
N ASP A 171 0.97 9.41 13.56
CA ASP A 171 1.51 8.42 12.62
C ASP A 171 1.09 8.78 11.19
N GLN A 172 2.07 9.19 10.37
CA GLN A 172 1.85 9.57 8.98
C GLN A 172 1.43 8.40 8.09
N ASP A 173 1.90 7.18 8.36
CA ASP A 173 1.64 6.02 7.50
C ASP A 173 0.19 5.57 7.68
N ALA A 174 -0.27 5.50 8.94
CA ALA A 174 -1.66 5.22 9.26
C ALA A 174 -2.61 6.31 8.74
N LEU A 175 -2.22 7.59 8.85
CA LEU A 175 -2.98 8.71 8.31
C LEU A 175 -3.14 8.61 6.78
N CYS A 176 -2.03 8.39 6.06
CA CYS A 176 -2.06 8.25 4.61
C CYS A 176 -2.88 7.02 4.17
N ASN A 177 -2.82 5.91 4.91
CA ASN A 177 -3.65 4.72 4.65
C ASN A 177 -5.15 5.03 4.73
N ILE A 178 -5.60 5.71 5.79
CA ILE A 178 -7.01 6.08 5.97
C ILE A 178 -7.45 7.11 4.92
N MET A 179 -6.61 8.12 4.65
CA MET A 179 -6.89 9.12 3.61
C MET A 179 -7.04 8.47 2.24
N ALA A 180 -6.18 7.51 1.88
CA ALA A 180 -6.26 6.75 0.63
C ALA A 180 -7.57 5.97 0.51
N LYS A 181 -7.96 5.23 1.57
CA LYS A 181 -9.21 4.46 1.63
C LYS A 181 -10.44 5.37 1.48
N SER A 182 -10.46 6.49 2.20
CA SER A 182 -11.56 7.46 2.16
C SER A 182 -11.67 8.14 0.79
N ALA A 183 -10.55 8.52 0.18
CA ALA A 183 -10.52 9.12 -1.14
C ALA A 183 -10.97 8.17 -2.24
N LEU A 184 -10.59 6.90 -2.17
CA LEU A 184 -11.06 5.90 -3.13
C LEU A 184 -12.57 5.68 -3.01
N GLU A 185 -13.11 5.61 -1.79
CA GLU A 185 -14.57 5.46 -1.62
C GLU A 185 -15.33 6.62 -2.27
N THR A 186 -14.83 7.85 -2.14
CA THR A 186 -15.36 9.01 -2.88
C THR A 186 -15.18 8.84 -4.38
N ALA A 187 -14.00 8.41 -4.83
CA ALA A 187 -13.70 8.25 -6.25
C ALA A 187 -14.63 7.23 -6.95
N LEU A 188 -15.02 6.16 -6.25
CA LEU A 188 -15.97 5.17 -6.75
C LEU A 188 -17.41 5.71 -6.84
N LYS A 189 -17.79 6.62 -5.92
CA LYS A 189 -19.14 7.21 -5.87
C LYS A 189 -19.31 8.38 -6.85
N THR A 190 -18.34 9.31 -6.89
CA THR A 190 -18.48 10.60 -7.58
C THR A 190 -17.45 10.83 -8.69
N GLY A 191 -16.52 9.90 -8.90
CA GLY A 191 -15.48 9.97 -9.94
C GLY A 191 -14.08 10.32 -9.42
N LEU A 192 -13.06 9.98 -10.20
CA LEU A 192 -11.63 10.11 -9.83
C LEU A 192 -11.23 11.54 -9.51
N ASP A 193 -11.76 12.53 -10.25
CA ASP A 193 -11.48 13.96 -10.02
C ASP A 193 -11.86 14.39 -8.60
N SER A 194 -13.05 14.01 -8.14
CA SER A 194 -13.52 14.33 -6.79
C SER A 194 -12.65 13.68 -5.71
N GLY A 195 -12.22 12.43 -5.93
CA GLY A 195 -11.32 11.72 -5.00
C GLY A 195 -9.97 12.43 -4.85
N ARG A 196 -9.40 12.92 -5.96
CA ARG A 196 -8.14 13.67 -5.97
C ARG A 196 -8.26 15.03 -5.30
N SER A 197 -9.31 15.79 -5.64
CA SER A 197 -9.58 17.08 -5.00
C SER A 197 -9.80 16.92 -3.49
N ARG A 198 -10.43 15.82 -3.05
CA ARG A 198 -10.61 15.51 -1.63
C ARG A 198 -9.28 15.29 -0.91
N LEU A 199 -8.36 14.50 -1.48
CA LEU A 199 -7.02 14.29 -0.90
C LEU A 199 -6.23 15.60 -0.80
N GLN A 200 -6.23 16.40 -1.87
CA GLN A 200 -5.54 17.69 -1.90
C GLN A 200 -6.13 18.66 -0.87
N ALA A 201 -7.46 18.73 -0.75
CA ALA A 201 -8.13 19.56 0.24
C ALA A 201 -7.80 19.12 1.67
N GLN A 202 -7.90 17.83 1.98
CA GLN A 202 -7.54 17.30 3.30
C GLN A 202 -6.08 17.59 3.67
N CYS A 203 -5.15 17.41 2.73
CA CYS A 203 -3.74 17.78 2.93
C CYS A 203 -3.61 19.28 3.24
N ALA A 204 -4.22 20.16 2.43
CA ALA A 204 -4.16 21.60 2.63
C ALA A 204 -4.79 22.04 3.96
N ASP A 205 -5.89 21.40 4.38
CA ASP A 205 -6.58 21.67 5.63
C ASP A 205 -5.74 21.27 6.86
N ILE A 206 -5.04 20.12 6.81
CA ILE A 206 -4.12 19.69 7.89
C ILE A 206 -2.95 20.68 8.02
N VAL A 207 -2.35 21.06 6.89
CA VAL A 207 -1.25 22.06 6.88
C VAL A 207 -1.73 23.41 7.41
N ARG A 208 -2.94 23.82 7.02
CA ARG A 208 -3.57 25.06 7.51
C ARG A 208 -3.86 24.99 9.01
N ALA A 209 -4.40 23.88 9.50
CA ALA A 209 -4.64 23.66 10.92
C ALA A 209 -3.33 23.74 11.72
N TYR A 210 -2.25 23.15 11.20
CA TYR A 210 -0.93 23.26 11.81
C TYR A 210 -0.44 24.72 11.88
N ARG A 211 -0.53 25.47 10.77
CA ARG A 211 -0.15 26.90 10.73
C ARG A 211 -0.96 27.75 11.72
N ASN A 212 -2.25 27.50 11.83
CA ASN A 212 -3.16 28.24 12.71
C ASN A 212 -3.04 27.85 14.19
N SER A 213 -2.51 26.66 14.49
CA SER A 213 -2.41 26.14 15.86
C SER A 213 -1.42 26.90 16.76
N GLY A 214 -0.61 27.80 16.20
CA GLY A 214 0.37 28.58 16.97
C GLY A 214 1.58 27.79 17.47
N ALA A 215 1.74 26.52 17.05
CA ALA A 215 2.91 25.69 17.38
C ALA A 215 4.22 26.29 16.85
N TYR A 216 4.15 27.12 15.80
CA TYR A 216 5.20 28.07 15.44
C TYR A 216 4.93 29.39 16.16
N GLY A 217 5.74 29.69 17.18
CA GLY A 217 5.75 31.02 17.78
C GLY A 217 6.03 32.08 16.72
N ALA A 218 5.02 32.89 16.39
CA ALA A 218 5.06 34.26 15.85
C ALA A 218 6.12 34.65 14.78
N LYS A 219 6.76 33.72 14.09
CA LYS A 219 7.66 33.99 12.96
C LYS A 219 7.14 33.21 11.77
N GLN A 220 6.19 33.81 11.04
CA GLN A 220 5.99 33.43 9.65
C GLN A 220 7.30 33.76 8.91
N PRO A 221 8.06 32.76 8.43
CA PRO A 221 9.15 33.06 7.52
C PRO A 221 8.51 33.59 6.25
N GLN A 222 8.91 34.78 5.81
CA GLN A 222 8.58 35.24 4.47
C GLN A 222 9.25 34.29 3.47
N GLY A 223 8.48 33.40 2.86
CA GLY A 223 8.99 32.45 1.88
C GLY A 223 7.97 31.38 1.49
N TYR A 224 8.19 30.78 0.32
CA TYR A 224 7.37 29.66 -0.20
C TYR A 224 7.60 28.32 0.53
N GLN A 225 8.44 28.29 1.58
CA GLN A 225 8.81 27.07 2.29
C GLN A 225 7.73 26.63 3.28
N LEU A 226 7.29 25.38 3.14
CA LEU A 226 6.31 24.74 4.00
C LEU A 226 7.04 24.11 5.19
N HIS A 227 6.93 24.72 6.37
CA HIS A 227 7.44 24.13 7.62
C HIS A 227 6.36 23.24 8.24
N LEU A 228 6.60 21.93 8.22
CA LEU A 228 5.78 20.90 8.87
C LEU A 228 6.54 20.30 10.06
N PRO A 229 5.84 19.73 11.04
CA PRO A 229 6.50 18.96 12.10
C PRO A 229 7.17 17.73 11.48
N GLU A 230 8.21 17.21 12.13
CA GLU A 230 8.97 16.04 11.67
C GLU A 230 8.06 14.84 11.36
N SER A 231 7.03 14.63 12.19
CA SER A 231 6.00 13.59 12.02
C SER A 231 5.14 13.71 10.77
N LEU A 232 5.03 14.90 10.16
CA LEU A 232 4.20 15.14 8.96
C LEU A 232 5.03 15.61 7.75
N GLN A 233 6.35 15.61 7.85
CA GLN A 233 7.22 16.13 6.81
C GLN A 233 7.05 15.39 5.48
N LEU A 234 6.81 14.08 5.52
CA LEU A 234 6.64 13.23 4.33
C LEU A 234 5.17 13.11 3.88
N MET A 235 4.22 13.65 4.65
CA MET A 235 2.79 13.54 4.31
C MET A 235 2.47 14.17 2.94
N PRO A 236 2.92 15.39 2.59
CA PRO A 236 2.69 15.93 1.24
C PRO A 236 3.28 15.07 0.12
N LEU A 237 4.42 14.43 0.37
CA LEU A 237 5.06 13.52 -0.59
C LEU A 237 4.17 12.28 -0.81
N TYR A 238 3.68 11.66 0.25
CA TYR A 238 2.79 10.50 0.17
C TYR A 238 1.44 10.83 -0.49
N ILE A 239 0.85 12.00 -0.18
CA ILE A 239 -0.39 12.43 -0.85
C ILE A 239 -0.14 12.68 -2.33
N MET A 240 0.96 13.34 -2.71
CA MET A 240 1.30 13.50 -4.13
C MET A 240 1.48 12.14 -4.82
N SER A 241 2.15 11.21 -4.15
CA SER A 241 2.36 9.86 -4.66
C SER A 241 1.04 9.11 -4.86
N LEU A 242 0.10 9.24 -3.92
CA LEU A 242 -1.26 8.71 -4.05
C LEU A 242 -2.03 9.29 -5.24
N LEU A 243 -1.87 10.58 -5.54
CA LEU A 243 -2.50 11.20 -6.72
C LEU A 243 -1.94 10.65 -8.04
N LYS A 244 -0.65 10.27 -8.03
CA LYS A 244 0.06 9.67 -9.17
C LYS A 244 -0.16 8.17 -9.31
N ASN A 245 -0.55 7.52 -8.22
CA ASN A 245 -0.75 6.09 -8.15
C ASN A 245 -1.81 5.61 -9.16
N SER A 246 -1.60 4.43 -9.72
CA SER A 246 -2.49 3.75 -10.67
C SER A 246 -3.96 3.65 -10.22
N THR A 247 -4.23 3.74 -8.92
CA THR A 247 -5.58 3.70 -8.34
C THR A 247 -6.40 4.96 -8.58
N LEU A 248 -5.77 6.14 -8.53
CA LEU A 248 -6.42 7.46 -8.66
C LEU A 248 -6.02 8.22 -9.92
N ARG A 249 -5.01 7.73 -10.64
CA ARG A 249 -4.56 8.27 -11.92
C ARG A 249 -5.66 8.21 -12.98
N GLY A 250 -5.87 9.34 -13.66
CA GLY A 250 -6.67 9.42 -14.88
C GLY A 250 -5.88 9.01 -16.11
N GLY A 251 -6.55 8.44 -17.11
CA GLY A 251 -5.96 8.05 -18.39
C GLY A 251 -6.47 6.71 -18.92
N THR A 252 -6.22 6.47 -20.22
CA THR A 252 -6.57 5.24 -20.93
C THR A 252 -5.44 4.19 -20.93
N ASP A 253 -4.29 4.52 -20.34
CA ASP A 253 -3.07 3.70 -20.42
C ASP A 253 -3.10 2.44 -19.52
N LEU A 254 -4.07 2.35 -18.61
CA LEU A 254 -4.25 1.22 -17.69
C LEU A 254 -5.55 0.49 -18.02
N ASN A 255 -5.47 -0.84 -18.06
CA ASN A 255 -6.64 -1.68 -18.27
C ASN A 255 -7.65 -1.45 -17.15
N VAL A 256 -8.94 -1.39 -17.48
CA VAL A 256 -10.01 -1.14 -16.50
C VAL A 256 -10.04 -2.22 -15.41
N ASP A 257 -9.73 -3.46 -15.78
CA ASP A 257 -9.64 -4.60 -14.87
C ASP A 257 -8.43 -4.52 -13.94
N GLU A 258 -7.24 -4.13 -14.46
CA GLU A 258 -6.06 -3.88 -13.63
C GLU A 258 -6.35 -2.75 -12.63
N ARG A 259 -6.99 -1.67 -13.08
CA ARG A 259 -7.41 -0.58 -12.19
C ARG A 259 -8.39 -1.07 -11.13
N ALA A 260 -9.41 -1.83 -11.54
CA ALA A 260 -10.38 -2.39 -10.62
C ALA A 260 -9.66 -3.25 -9.58
N PHE A 261 -8.81 -4.19 -10.00
CA PHE A 261 -8.01 -5.02 -9.11
C PHE A 261 -7.17 -4.18 -8.14
N LEU A 262 -6.44 -3.16 -8.60
CA LEU A 262 -5.68 -2.27 -7.71
C LEU A 262 -6.60 -1.51 -6.75
N GLN A 263 -7.80 -1.13 -7.17
CA GLN A 263 -8.80 -0.52 -6.30
C GLN A 263 -9.38 -1.54 -5.31
N TYR A 264 -9.53 -2.82 -5.67
CA TYR A 264 -10.08 -3.89 -4.84
C TYR A 264 -9.07 -4.50 -3.87
N GLU A 265 -7.81 -4.68 -4.27
CA GLU A 265 -6.72 -5.17 -3.42
C GLU A 265 -6.08 -4.06 -2.60
N VAL A 266 -5.70 -2.94 -3.23
CA VAL A 266 -4.81 -1.98 -2.59
C VAL A 266 -5.56 -0.94 -1.76
N CYS A 267 -6.56 -0.31 -2.36
CA CYS A 267 -7.15 0.89 -1.76
C CYS A 267 -8.50 0.65 -1.09
N LEU A 268 -9.27 -0.39 -1.43
CA LEU A 268 -10.56 -0.58 -0.79
C LEU A 268 -10.40 -1.10 0.64
N ASN A 269 -9.71 -2.22 0.88
CA ASN A 269 -10.11 -2.97 2.08
C ASN A 269 -9.02 -3.71 2.87
N ASN A 270 -8.02 -4.37 2.28
CA ASN A 270 -7.19 -5.31 3.07
C ASN A 270 -5.72 -4.94 3.24
N MET A 271 -5.19 -3.89 2.60
CA MET A 271 -3.77 -3.59 2.71
C MET A 271 -3.40 -3.09 4.13
N PRO A 272 -2.46 -3.78 4.82
CA PRO A 272 -1.86 -3.31 6.07
C PRO A 272 -1.11 -2.00 5.88
N VAL A 273 -0.87 -1.29 6.98
CA VAL A 273 -0.16 0.01 6.96
C VAL A 273 1.22 -0.12 6.32
N GLU A 274 1.98 -1.17 6.68
CA GLU A 274 3.33 -1.42 6.19
C GLU A 274 3.38 -1.62 4.67
N LEU A 275 2.48 -2.44 4.12
CA LEU A 275 2.37 -2.67 2.68
C LEU A 275 1.87 -1.42 1.96
N SER A 276 0.95 -0.67 2.58
CA SER A 276 0.41 0.55 1.98
C SER A 276 1.47 1.63 1.84
N ARG A 277 2.43 1.72 2.76
CA ARG A 277 3.54 2.67 2.67
C ARG A 277 4.36 2.44 1.41
N VAL A 278 4.73 1.20 1.13
CA VAL A 278 5.55 0.85 -0.04
C VAL A 278 4.74 0.91 -1.33
N PHE A 279 3.45 0.60 -1.29
CA PHE A 279 2.59 0.79 -2.45
C PHE A 279 2.37 2.27 -2.79
N ILE A 280 2.27 3.13 -1.78
CA ILE A 280 2.15 4.57 -1.96
C ILE A 280 3.47 5.12 -2.49
N TYR A 281 4.58 4.85 -1.83
CA TYR A 281 5.91 5.30 -2.22
C TYR A 281 6.83 4.07 -2.38
N PRO A 282 7.02 3.59 -3.62
CA PRO A 282 7.87 2.45 -3.92
C PRO A 282 9.29 2.58 -3.34
N ARG A 283 9.93 1.46 -3.03
CA ARG A 283 11.35 1.46 -2.62
C ARG A 283 12.21 1.23 -3.85
N MET A 284 13.16 2.11 -4.12
CA MET A 284 14.16 1.90 -5.16
C MET A 284 15.53 1.65 -4.55
N PHE A 285 16.24 0.64 -5.03
CA PHE A 285 17.56 0.23 -4.60
C PHE A 285 18.53 0.24 -5.78
N ALA A 286 19.72 0.81 -5.58
CA ALA A 286 20.81 0.73 -6.53
C ALA A 286 21.58 -0.58 -6.32
N LEU A 287 21.49 -1.53 -7.25
CA LEU A 287 22.23 -2.79 -7.16
C LEU A 287 23.67 -2.67 -7.64
N HIS A 288 23.94 -1.73 -8.56
CA HIS A 288 25.27 -1.47 -9.12
C HIS A 288 26.27 -0.91 -8.09
N ASN A 289 25.78 -0.18 -7.07
CA ASN A 289 26.59 0.39 -6.00
C ASN A 289 26.13 -0.14 -4.64
N MET A 290 26.07 -1.46 -4.52
CA MET A 290 25.70 -2.09 -3.26
C MET A 290 26.86 -2.03 -2.25
N PRO A 291 26.60 -1.63 -1.00
CA PRO A 291 27.61 -1.72 0.06
C PRO A 291 28.09 -3.17 0.24
N PRO A 292 29.36 -3.38 0.67
CA PRO A 292 29.91 -4.72 0.85
C PRO A 292 29.15 -5.56 1.90
N GLU A 293 28.45 -4.89 2.83
CA GLU A 293 27.61 -5.47 3.89
C GLU A 293 26.19 -5.83 3.41
N ALA A 294 25.73 -5.25 2.28
CA ALA A 294 24.40 -5.51 1.77
C ALA A 294 24.30 -6.91 1.14
N GLY A 295 23.20 -7.61 1.43
CA GLY A 295 22.99 -8.98 0.95
C GLY A 295 23.64 -10.08 1.80
N LEU A 296 24.25 -9.73 2.93
CA LEU A 296 24.77 -10.67 3.93
C LEU A 296 23.90 -10.63 5.20
N PRO A 297 23.87 -11.74 6.00
CA PRO A 297 23.31 -11.67 7.34
C PRO A 297 24.14 -10.66 8.18
N PRO A 298 23.51 -9.94 9.12
CA PRO A 298 24.22 -8.99 9.98
C PRO A 298 25.37 -9.70 10.70
N ALA A 299 26.53 -9.06 10.77
CA ALA A 299 27.73 -9.63 11.38
C ALA A 299 27.64 -9.78 12.92
N ASP A 300 26.60 -9.21 13.54
CA ASP A 300 26.34 -9.25 14.98
C ASP A 300 25.31 -10.34 15.36
N ASP A 301 25.64 -11.60 15.12
CA ASP A 301 25.06 -12.71 15.90
C ASP A 301 25.81 -12.79 17.25
N GLN A 302 25.48 -11.90 18.19
CA GLN A 302 25.60 -12.28 19.60
C GLN A 302 24.45 -13.26 19.90
N PRO A 303 24.73 -14.46 20.46
CA PRO A 303 23.70 -15.43 20.76
C PRO A 303 22.92 -14.95 21.99
N THR A 304 21.84 -14.18 21.80
CA THR A 304 20.81 -14.09 22.83
C THR A 304 19.93 -15.33 22.72
N ALA A 305 20.23 -16.29 23.59
CA ALA A 305 19.35 -17.39 23.92
C ALA A 305 17.98 -16.83 24.33
N GLU A 306 16.93 -17.23 23.64
CA GLU A 306 15.79 -17.97 24.21
C GLU A 306 14.81 -18.33 23.07
N GLY A 307 14.39 -19.60 23.06
CA GLY A 307 13.75 -20.24 21.93
C GLY A 307 12.37 -19.67 21.56
N SER A 308 12.16 -19.52 20.26
CA SER A 308 10.84 -19.66 19.66
C SER A 308 11.00 -20.43 18.34
N GLU A 309 10.58 -21.69 18.35
CA GLU A 309 10.47 -22.54 17.18
C GLU A 309 9.54 -21.89 16.15
N GLY A 310 10.12 -21.56 15.00
CA GLY A 310 9.45 -20.89 13.88
C GLY A 310 10.52 -20.19 13.07
N ALA A 311 11.04 -20.88 12.05
CA ALA A 311 12.18 -20.45 11.23
C ALA A 311 12.03 -19.00 10.72
N SER A 312 12.62 -18.05 11.44
CA SER A 312 12.69 -16.66 11.00
C SER A 312 13.70 -16.59 9.88
N ALA A 313 13.22 -16.22 8.68
CA ALA A 313 14.06 -15.98 7.52
C ALA A 313 15.17 -15.00 7.91
N LYS A 314 16.43 -15.42 7.73
CA LYS A 314 17.63 -14.65 8.07
C LYS A 314 17.44 -13.18 7.70
N SER A 315 17.45 -12.28 8.68
CA SER A 315 17.41 -10.84 8.44
C SER A 315 18.64 -10.50 7.59
N VAL A 316 18.45 -10.06 6.35
CA VAL A 316 19.53 -9.66 5.44
C VAL A 316 19.61 -8.15 5.45
N VAL A 317 20.81 -7.59 5.46
CA VAL A 317 20.98 -6.13 5.36
C VAL A 317 20.60 -5.68 3.95
N LEU A 318 19.55 -4.87 3.85
CA LEU A 318 19.07 -4.30 2.58
C LEU A 318 19.91 -3.08 2.16
N PRO A 319 20.10 -2.83 0.85
CA PRO A 319 20.76 -1.62 0.36
C PRO A 319 20.02 -0.33 0.76
N PRO A 320 20.69 0.83 0.77
CA PRO A 320 20.03 2.10 1.02
C PRO A 320 18.99 2.41 -0.07
N VAL A 321 17.84 2.95 0.35
CA VAL A 321 16.77 3.36 -0.56
C VAL A 321 17.16 4.69 -1.21
N ILE A 322 16.99 4.78 -2.52
CA ILE A 322 17.23 6.00 -3.30
C ILE A 322 15.91 6.70 -3.64
N ASN A 323 15.97 8.03 -3.78
CA ASN A 323 14.81 8.84 -4.17
C ASN A 323 14.26 8.44 -5.54
N LEU A 324 12.93 8.51 -5.67
CA LEU A 324 12.18 8.14 -6.86
C LEU A 324 12.17 9.25 -7.92
N SER A 325 13.35 9.61 -8.42
CA SER A 325 13.55 10.59 -9.50
C SER A 325 14.43 10.03 -10.62
N ILE A 326 14.13 10.40 -11.86
CA ILE A 326 14.84 10.06 -13.09
C ILE A 326 16.28 10.58 -13.06
N GLU A 327 16.54 11.67 -12.34
CA GLU A 327 17.90 12.22 -12.19
C GLU A 327 18.85 11.26 -11.47
N ARG A 328 18.31 10.29 -10.71
CA ARG A 328 19.08 9.26 -10.01
C ARG A 328 19.30 7.99 -10.84
N LEU A 329 18.65 7.87 -11.99
CA LEU A 329 18.86 6.75 -12.91
C LEU A 329 20.08 7.03 -13.77
N GLN A 330 21.06 6.13 -13.68
CA GLN A 330 22.28 6.19 -14.48
C GLN A 330 22.26 5.10 -15.55
N CYS A 331 22.73 5.40 -16.75
CA CYS A 331 22.73 4.45 -17.88
C CYS A 331 23.68 3.26 -17.66
N ASP A 332 24.63 3.36 -16.73
CA ASP A 332 25.56 2.31 -16.31
C ASP A 332 25.04 1.50 -15.11
N GLY A 333 23.88 1.85 -14.56
CA GLY A 333 23.33 1.27 -13.35
C GLY A 333 22.31 0.16 -13.59
N VAL A 334 22.19 -0.72 -12.60
CA VAL A 334 21.05 -1.62 -12.41
C VAL A 334 20.30 -1.21 -11.15
N PHE A 335 18.98 -1.10 -11.27
CA PHE A 335 18.10 -0.59 -10.23
C PHE A 335 16.94 -1.56 -9.97
N LEU A 336 16.64 -1.78 -8.70
CA LEU A 336 15.54 -2.60 -8.23
C LEU A 336 14.46 -1.70 -7.65
N LEU A 337 13.25 -1.72 -8.21
CA LEU A 337 12.10 -0.98 -7.70
C LEU A 337 11.05 -1.94 -7.18
N ASP A 338 10.60 -1.70 -5.96
CA ASP A 338 9.66 -2.56 -5.26
C ASP A 338 8.33 -1.81 -5.02
N ASP A 339 7.27 -2.29 -5.66
CA ASP A 339 5.92 -1.68 -5.68
C ASP A 339 4.89 -2.51 -4.89
N THR A 340 5.33 -3.34 -3.94
CA THR A 340 4.49 -4.26 -3.14
C THR A 340 3.85 -5.41 -3.93
N LEU A 341 3.36 -5.19 -5.15
CA LEU A 341 2.72 -6.22 -5.99
C LEU A 341 3.69 -6.90 -6.94
N SER A 342 4.66 -6.13 -7.43
CA SER A 342 5.69 -6.57 -8.38
C SER A 342 7.01 -5.92 -8.01
N ILE A 343 8.10 -6.63 -8.32
CA ILE A 343 9.46 -6.11 -8.26
C ILE A 343 9.88 -5.81 -9.70
N TYR A 344 10.35 -4.62 -9.95
CA TYR A 344 10.86 -4.19 -11.24
C TYR A 344 12.38 -4.14 -11.20
N LEU A 345 13.03 -4.75 -12.18
CA LEU A 345 14.48 -4.69 -12.35
C LEU A 345 14.76 -3.89 -13.62
N TRP A 346 15.21 -2.65 -13.46
CA TRP A 346 15.59 -1.77 -14.56
C TRP A 346 17.10 -1.90 -14.81
N VAL A 347 17.47 -2.11 -16.06
CA VAL A 347 18.85 -2.28 -16.51
C VAL A 347 19.18 -1.20 -17.52
N GLY A 348 20.17 -0.36 -17.19
CA GLY A 348 20.69 0.67 -18.08
C GLY A 348 21.40 0.08 -19.31
N ARG A 349 21.43 0.84 -20.41
CA ARG A 349 22.04 0.40 -21.68
C ARG A 349 23.54 0.10 -21.54
N SER A 350 24.24 0.82 -20.68
CA SER A 350 25.69 0.70 -20.47
C SER A 350 26.03 -0.08 -19.20
N ALA A 351 25.12 -0.92 -18.70
CA ALA A 351 25.36 -1.73 -17.52
C ALA A 351 26.58 -2.67 -17.72
N PRO A 352 27.38 -2.90 -16.66
CA PRO A 352 28.60 -3.69 -16.77
C PRO A 352 28.32 -5.14 -17.20
N PRO A 353 29.00 -5.68 -18.23
CA PRO A 353 28.70 -6.98 -18.80
C PRO A 353 28.97 -8.15 -17.84
N GLU A 354 29.92 -7.98 -16.91
CA GLU A 354 30.20 -8.95 -15.85
C GLU A 354 28.98 -9.15 -14.94
N PHE A 355 28.32 -8.04 -14.59
CA PHE A 355 27.13 -8.06 -13.75
C PHE A 355 25.91 -8.63 -14.49
N LEU A 356 25.76 -8.32 -15.78
CA LEU A 356 24.70 -8.91 -16.63
C LEU A 356 24.88 -10.42 -16.81
N THR A 357 26.13 -10.86 -16.98
CA THR A 357 26.46 -12.30 -17.08
C THR A 357 26.16 -13.00 -15.76
N SER A 358 26.49 -12.39 -14.62
CA SER A 358 26.21 -12.93 -13.29
C SER A 358 24.70 -13.02 -12.99
N LEU A 359 23.91 -12.04 -13.46
CA LEU A 359 22.45 -11.98 -13.22
C LEU A 359 21.61 -12.83 -14.18
N PHE A 360 21.91 -12.74 -15.47
CA PHE A 360 21.06 -13.23 -16.55
C PHE A 360 21.76 -14.25 -17.46
N GLY A 361 23.08 -14.42 -17.34
CA GLY A 361 23.87 -15.30 -18.20
C GLY A 361 24.09 -14.76 -19.60
N VAL A 362 23.74 -13.49 -19.85
CA VAL A 362 23.93 -12.83 -21.14
C VAL A 362 24.95 -11.69 -21.01
N PRO A 363 25.86 -11.54 -21.99
CA PRO A 363 26.86 -10.48 -21.97
C PRO A 363 26.31 -9.10 -22.37
N SER A 364 25.13 -9.06 -23.01
CA SER A 364 24.44 -7.83 -23.41
C SER A 364 22.92 -8.04 -23.40
N MET A 365 22.18 -6.97 -23.12
CA MET A 365 20.71 -6.92 -23.19
C MET A 365 20.18 -6.59 -24.60
N GLU A 366 21.06 -6.41 -25.59
CA GLU A 366 20.64 -6.16 -26.97
C GLU A 366 20.07 -7.43 -27.63
N GLY A 367 18.84 -7.34 -28.14
CA GLY A 367 18.16 -8.44 -28.83
C GLY A 367 17.50 -9.48 -27.91
N VAL A 368 17.54 -9.28 -26.58
CA VAL A 368 16.93 -10.20 -25.62
C VAL A 368 15.48 -9.80 -25.30
N ASP A 369 14.56 -10.78 -25.34
CA ASP A 369 13.17 -10.56 -24.92
C ASP A 369 13.08 -10.47 -23.40
N CYS A 370 12.92 -9.24 -22.89
CA CYS A 370 12.81 -8.95 -21.47
C CYS A 370 11.60 -9.66 -20.80
N LYS A 371 10.60 -10.09 -21.58
CA LYS A 371 9.41 -10.80 -21.05
C LYS A 371 9.66 -12.25 -20.71
N GLN A 372 10.66 -12.88 -21.32
CA GLN A 372 11.03 -14.28 -21.08
C GLN A 372 12.25 -14.41 -20.17
N LEU A 373 12.92 -13.30 -19.89
CA LEU A 373 14.09 -13.29 -19.03
C LEU A 373 13.71 -13.69 -17.60
N LYS A 374 14.50 -14.60 -17.03
CA LYS A 374 14.44 -14.95 -15.61
C LYS A 374 15.83 -14.74 -15.02
N LEU A 375 15.85 -14.43 -13.73
CA LEU A 375 17.10 -14.42 -12.97
C LEU A 375 17.67 -15.84 -12.94
N LEU A 376 18.99 -15.96 -13.15
CA LEU A 376 19.67 -17.23 -13.01
C LEU A 376 19.68 -17.70 -11.55
N ALA A 377 19.81 -19.01 -11.35
CA ALA A 377 20.09 -19.56 -10.04
C ALA A 377 21.40 -18.97 -9.49
N PRO A 378 21.51 -18.79 -8.16
CA PRO A 378 22.68 -18.13 -7.57
C PRO A 378 23.95 -18.95 -7.82
N HIS A 379 24.84 -18.43 -8.67
CA HIS A 379 26.11 -19.07 -9.03
C HIS A 379 27.32 -18.31 -8.51
N ASP A 380 27.19 -17.00 -8.39
CA ASP A 380 28.26 -16.06 -8.04
C ASP A 380 27.88 -15.26 -6.79
N ASP A 381 28.85 -14.58 -6.16
CA ASP A 381 28.60 -13.86 -4.92
C ASP A 381 27.63 -12.69 -5.11
N ALA A 382 27.67 -12.01 -6.25
CA ALA A 382 26.71 -10.96 -6.58
C ALA A 382 25.29 -11.51 -6.76
N SER A 383 25.12 -12.63 -7.48
CA SER A 383 23.82 -13.27 -7.68
C SER A 383 23.25 -13.87 -6.39
N ARG A 384 24.09 -14.44 -5.50
CA ARG A 384 23.67 -14.88 -4.16
C ARG A 384 23.15 -13.72 -3.31
N ARG A 385 23.84 -12.58 -3.31
CA ARG A 385 23.43 -11.41 -2.53
C ARG A 385 22.11 -10.84 -3.04
N ILE A 386 21.92 -10.79 -4.35
CA ILE A 386 20.68 -10.29 -4.96
C ILE A 386 19.53 -11.25 -4.70
N ASP A 387 19.75 -12.56 -4.81
CA ASP A 387 18.75 -13.56 -4.44
C ASP A 387 18.38 -13.48 -2.95
N ALA A 388 19.36 -13.23 -2.08
CA ALA A 388 19.13 -13.01 -0.65
C ALA A 388 18.30 -11.73 -0.39
N ILE A 389 18.59 -10.62 -1.09
CA ILE A 389 17.81 -9.38 -1.02
C ILE A 389 16.37 -9.61 -1.52
N LEU A 390 16.20 -10.28 -2.66
CA LEU A 390 14.89 -10.62 -3.21
C LEU A 390 14.11 -11.53 -2.26
N SER A 391 14.78 -12.52 -1.68
CA SER A 391 14.19 -13.43 -0.69
C SER A 391 13.80 -12.71 0.59
N ALA A 392 14.59 -11.74 1.06
CA ALA A 392 14.25 -10.90 2.21
C ALA A 392 13.03 -10.01 1.92
N ILE A 393 12.99 -9.33 0.76
CA ILE A 393 11.83 -8.52 0.35
C ILE A 393 10.57 -9.39 0.22
N ARG A 394 10.71 -10.62 -0.29
CA ARG A 394 9.62 -11.60 -0.40
C ARG A 394 9.22 -12.19 0.96
N ALA A 395 10.14 -12.34 1.91
CA ALA A 395 9.86 -12.86 3.24
C ALA A 395 9.10 -11.84 4.10
N GLU A 396 9.35 -10.55 3.90
CA GLU A 396 8.59 -9.48 4.52
C GLU A 396 7.12 -9.46 4.10
N ARG A 397 6.71 -10.18 3.03
CA ARG A 397 5.46 -9.89 2.32
C ARG A 397 4.71 -11.09 1.76
N LEU A 398 3.40 -10.98 1.88
CA LEU A 398 2.40 -11.84 1.27
C LEU A 398 1.45 -10.87 0.55
N PRO A 399 1.31 -10.85 -0.79
CA PRO A 399 1.50 -11.91 -1.79
C PRO A 399 2.89 -12.01 -2.48
N TYR A 400 3.13 -13.09 -3.25
CA TYR A 400 4.39 -13.32 -3.96
C TYR A 400 4.58 -12.33 -5.11
N GLN A 401 5.71 -11.63 -5.10
CA GLN A 401 6.01 -10.60 -6.08
C GLN A 401 6.70 -11.18 -7.32
N ASN A 402 6.12 -10.94 -8.48
CA ASN A 402 6.76 -11.24 -9.76
C ASN A 402 7.89 -10.25 -10.03
N VAL A 403 9.01 -10.76 -10.53
CA VAL A 403 10.13 -9.93 -10.99
C VAL A 403 9.91 -9.61 -12.47
N VAL A 404 9.78 -8.33 -12.80
CA VAL A 404 9.62 -7.82 -14.16
C VAL A 404 10.92 -7.13 -14.55
N ILE A 405 11.62 -7.72 -15.51
CA ILE A 405 12.89 -7.19 -16.01
C ILE A 405 12.61 -6.26 -17.18
N MET A 406 13.29 -5.12 -17.19
CA MET A 406 13.14 -4.08 -18.21
C MET A 406 14.51 -3.51 -18.57
N ARG A 407 14.67 -3.14 -19.83
CA ARG A 407 15.87 -2.45 -20.33
C ARG A 407 15.56 -1.01 -20.71
N GLU A 408 16.58 -0.17 -20.67
CA GLU A 408 16.50 1.20 -21.17
C GLU A 408 15.99 1.24 -22.64
N GLY A 409 14.91 1.98 -22.89
CA GLY A 409 14.27 2.10 -24.20
C GLY A 409 13.31 0.95 -24.57
N ASP A 410 12.94 0.06 -23.64
CA ASP A 410 11.85 -0.90 -23.83
C ASP A 410 10.47 -0.18 -23.75
N PRO A 411 9.49 -0.48 -24.60
CA PRO A 411 8.11 0.00 -24.44
C PRO A 411 7.50 -0.15 -23.04
N SER A 412 7.97 -1.15 -22.27
CA SER A 412 7.53 -1.38 -20.88
C SER A 412 8.01 -0.32 -19.89
N GLU A 413 9.06 0.44 -20.24
CA GLU A 413 9.71 1.45 -19.40
C GLU A 413 8.76 2.60 -19.02
N GLY A 414 7.76 2.90 -19.85
CA GLY A 414 6.73 3.88 -19.52
C GLY A 414 6.00 3.57 -18.21
N ARG A 415 5.74 2.27 -17.92
CA ARG A 415 5.11 1.84 -16.66
C ARG A 415 6.05 2.01 -15.46
N PHE A 416 7.35 1.85 -15.67
CA PHE A 416 8.37 2.08 -14.64
C PHE A 416 8.50 3.56 -14.30
N PHE A 417 8.56 4.44 -15.29
CA PHE A 417 8.64 5.89 -15.06
C PHE A 417 7.41 6.45 -14.35
N TRP A 418 6.25 5.81 -14.45
CA TRP A 418 5.07 6.19 -13.67
C TRP A 418 5.23 5.96 -12.16
N LYS A 419 6.18 5.11 -11.76
CA LYS A 419 6.52 4.83 -10.36
C LYS A 419 7.59 5.77 -9.81
N LEU A 420 8.20 6.61 -10.65
CA LEU A 420 9.08 7.71 -10.23
C LEU A 420 8.23 8.92 -9.82
N VAL A 421 7.69 8.83 -8.62
CA VAL A 421 6.62 9.72 -8.14
C VAL A 421 7.09 11.14 -7.87
N GLU A 422 8.39 11.41 -7.75
CA GLU A 422 8.91 12.76 -7.49
C GLU A 422 8.92 13.65 -8.74
N ASP A 423 9.00 13.03 -9.92
CA ASP A 423 9.11 13.74 -11.20
C ASP A 423 7.77 14.16 -11.77
N ARG A 424 7.81 15.09 -12.74
CA ARG A 424 6.63 15.43 -13.53
C ARG A 424 6.28 14.27 -14.47
N ALA A 425 4.99 14.00 -14.60
CA ALA A 425 4.49 13.03 -15.54
C ALA A 425 3.31 13.59 -16.36
N SER A 426 3.23 13.16 -17.62
CA SER A 426 2.27 13.65 -18.61
C SER A 426 0.90 12.95 -18.48
N PHE A 427 0.31 12.96 -17.29
CA PHE A 427 -1.03 12.43 -17.05
C PHE A 427 -1.82 13.26 -16.04
N SER A 428 -3.15 13.14 -16.10
CA SER A 428 -4.03 13.85 -15.18
C SER A 428 -3.71 13.45 -13.74
N GLY A 429 -3.27 14.41 -12.92
CA GLY A 429 -2.90 14.20 -11.51
C GLY A 429 -1.40 14.05 -11.25
N GLY A 430 -0.58 13.91 -12.31
CA GLY A 430 0.88 13.79 -12.23
C GLY A 430 1.67 14.99 -12.74
N SER A 431 0.99 16.10 -13.06
CA SER A 431 1.60 17.25 -13.74
C SER A 431 2.61 18.05 -12.92
N TYR A 432 2.62 17.87 -11.60
CA TYR A 432 3.49 18.59 -10.67
C TYR A 432 4.66 17.72 -10.20
N SER A 433 5.85 18.30 -10.12
CA SER A 433 6.96 17.71 -9.35
C SER A 433 6.72 17.89 -7.85
N TYR A 434 7.49 17.21 -7.02
CA TYR A 434 7.39 17.36 -5.57
C TYR A 434 7.57 18.80 -5.09
N SER A 435 8.57 19.51 -5.61
CA SER A 435 8.85 20.91 -5.27
C SER A 435 7.70 21.84 -5.64
N GLU A 436 7.06 21.60 -6.78
CA GLU A 436 5.90 22.38 -7.22
C GLU A 436 4.65 22.08 -6.39
N TYR A 437 4.44 20.82 -6.05
CA TYR A 437 3.31 20.38 -5.24
C TYR A 437 3.37 21.00 -3.84
N LEU A 438 4.55 21.04 -3.22
CA LEU A 438 4.76 21.77 -1.96
C LEU A 438 4.38 23.25 -2.08
N GLY A 439 4.80 23.92 -3.16
CA GLY A 439 4.42 25.30 -3.45
C GLY A 439 2.91 25.48 -3.65
N GLN A 440 2.24 24.51 -4.28
CA GLN A 440 0.78 24.52 -4.45
C GLN A 440 0.04 24.36 -3.11
N ILE A 441 0.42 23.37 -2.29
CA ILE A 441 -0.19 23.16 -0.96
C ILE A 441 0.05 24.35 -0.03
N SER A 442 1.24 24.94 -0.09
CA SER A 442 1.54 26.17 0.64
C SER A 442 0.61 27.32 0.23
N ARG A 443 0.31 27.49 -1.08
CA ARG A 443 -0.65 28.49 -1.58
C ARG A 443 -2.10 28.17 -1.17
N LEU A 444 -2.54 26.92 -1.31
CA LEU A 444 -3.90 26.50 -0.97
C LEU A 444 -4.20 26.69 0.53
N SER A 445 -3.23 26.38 1.39
CA SER A 445 -3.37 26.61 2.84
C SER A 445 -3.46 28.10 3.22
N LEU A 446 -2.95 29.02 2.38
CA LEU A 446 -3.07 30.47 2.56
C LEU A 446 -4.40 31.03 2.00
N ALA A 447 -4.85 30.51 0.86
CA ALA A 447 -6.02 31.02 0.14
C ALA A 447 -7.36 30.83 0.88
N GLY A 448 -7.46 29.82 1.76
CA GLY A 448 -8.67 29.58 2.54
C GLY A 448 -8.98 30.62 3.63
N GLY A 449 -8.09 31.60 3.86
CA GLY A 449 -8.16 32.59 4.95
C GLY A 449 -9.17 33.74 4.78
N THR A 450 -9.78 33.93 3.62
CA THR A 450 -10.63 35.11 3.34
C THR A 450 -12.13 34.82 3.26
N GLY A 451 -12.64 33.88 4.05
CA GLY A 451 -14.03 33.41 3.95
C GLY A 451 -14.78 33.22 5.27
N GLY A 452 -14.46 33.98 6.32
CA GLY A 452 -15.20 33.88 7.58
C GLY A 452 -14.77 34.94 8.58
N ARG A 453 -15.41 36.10 8.49
CA ARG A 453 -15.63 37.02 9.62
C ARG A 453 -17.11 37.21 9.79
#